data_AF-A0A0J7KAV0-F1
#
_entry.id   AF-A0A0J7KAV0-F1
#
_cell.length_a   1.000
_cell.length_b   1.000
_cell.length_c   1.000
_cell.angle_alpha   90.00
_cell.angle_beta   90.00
_cell.angle_gamma   90.00
#
_symmetry.space_group_name_H-M   'P 1'
#
loop_
_entity.id
_entity.type
_entity.pdbx_description
1 polymer ?
#
loop_
_entity_poly.entity_id
_entity_poly.type
_entity_poly.pdbx_seq_one_letter_code
_entity_poly.pdbx_strand_id
1 'polypeptide(L)' 'MLQKTYGESCMSKTQAYEWYKAFKKGREVVVDLPRSGRPSTATNDKNIDKIKELVLENRHISLRKLA' A
#
# COMPACT_ATOMS: atom_id res chain seq x y z
N MET A 1 -27.62 12.96 12.38
CA MET A 1 -27.08 14.27 11.94
C MET A 1 -26.50 14.19 10.54
N LEU A 2 -25.42 13.45 10.29
CA LEU A 2 -24.83 13.35 8.94
C LEU A 2 -25.81 12.86 7.85
N GLN A 3 -26.59 11.81 8.11
CA GLN A 3 -27.60 11.35 7.15
C GLN A 3 -28.74 12.36 6.94
N LYS A 4 -29.06 13.17 7.96
CA LYS A 4 -30.08 14.22 7.85
C LYS A 4 -29.60 15.37 6.96
N THR A 5 -28.30 15.67 6.95
CA THR A 5 -27.72 16.75 6.16
C THR A 5 -27.22 16.32 4.77
N TYR A 6 -26.71 15.09 4.64
CA TYR A 6 -26.05 14.60 3.43
C TYR A 6 -26.77 13.42 2.75
N GLY A 7 -27.89 12.94 3.32
CA GLY A 7 -28.71 11.87 2.74
C GLY A 7 -27.90 10.60 2.48
N GLU A 8 -28.08 10.03 1.29
CA GLU A 8 -27.40 8.80 0.83
C GLU A 8 -25.91 9.00 0.53
N SER A 9 -25.48 10.24 0.28
CA SER A 9 -24.07 10.57 0.07
C SER A 9 -23.28 10.67 1.39
N CYS A 10 -23.93 10.42 2.54
CA CYS A 10 -23.25 10.45 3.83
C CYS A 10 -22.32 9.24 4.01
N MET A 11 -21.21 9.44 4.72
CA MET A 11 -20.35 8.33 5.12
C MET A 11 -21.08 7.36 6.05
N SER A 12 -20.69 6.08 5.99
CA SER A 12 -21.19 5.08 6.92
C SER A 12 -20.87 5.45 8.36
N LYS A 13 -21.69 4.98 9.30
CA LYS A 13 -21.48 5.16 10.73
C LYS A 13 -20.07 4.70 11.16
N THR A 14 -19.61 3.56 10.63
CA THR A 14 -18.28 2.99 10.92
C THR A 14 -17.15 3.94 10.51
N GLN A 15 -17.19 4.46 9.28
CA GLN A 15 -16.18 5.40 8.79
C GLN A 15 -16.14 6.68 9.62
N ALA A 16 -17.30 7.19 10.04
CA ALA A 16 -17.37 8.37 10.91
C ALA A 16 -16.67 8.14 12.26
N TYR A 17 -16.83 6.95 12.86
CA TYR A 17 -16.14 6.60 14.11
C TYR A 17 -14.63 6.41 13.93
N GLU A 18 -14.18 5.86 12.79
CA GLU A 18 -12.75 5.74 12.48
C GLU A 18 -12.09 7.12 12.39
N TRP A 19 -12.71 8.06 11.69
CA TRP A 19 -12.25 9.45 11.62
C TRP A 19 -12.22 10.11 12.99
N TYR A 20 -13.30 9.98 13.78
CA TYR A 20 -13.33 10.49 15.14
C TYR A 20 -12.17 9.94 16.00
N LYS A 21 -11.91 8.63 15.92
CA LYS A 21 -10.79 8.00 16.63
C LYS A 21 -9.44 8.51 16.14
N ALA A 22 -9.28 8.74 14.83
CA ALA A 22 -8.05 9.27 14.25
C ALA A 22 -7.78 10.71 14.73
N PHE A 23 -8.79 11.58 14.68
CA PHE A 23 -8.69 12.96 15.19
C PHE A 23 -8.40 12.98 16.69
N LYS A 24 -9.07 12.13 17.48
CA LYS A 24 -8.81 11.99 18.92
C LYS A 24 -7.38 11.52 19.22
N LYS A 25 -6.75 10.79 18.30
CA LYS A 25 -5.35 10.35 18.40
C LYS A 25 -4.33 11.41 17.95
N GLY A 26 -4.78 12.61 17.58
CA GLY A 26 -3.91 13.71 17.17
C GLY A 26 -3.64 13.80 15.67
N ARG A 27 -4.40 13.08 14.83
CA ARG A 27 -4.38 13.36 13.37
C ARG A 27 -5.04 14.72 13.14
N GLU A 28 -4.38 15.62 12.44
CA GLU A 28 -4.94 16.95 12.10
C GLU A 28 -5.34 17.08 10.61
N VAL A 29 -4.87 16.14 9.78
CA VAL A 29 -5.09 16.18 8.33
C VAL A 29 -6.32 15.37 7.89
N VAL A 30 -7.10 15.93 6.98
CA VAL A 30 -8.30 15.30 6.39
C VAL A 30 -7.98 14.54 5.09
N VAL A 31 -6.79 14.75 4.51
CA VAL A 31 -6.33 14.04 3.30
C VAL A 31 -5.98 12.58 3.62
N ASP A 32 -6.10 11.70 2.63
CA ASP A 32 -5.64 10.31 2.72
C ASP A 32 -4.17 10.26 3.16
N LEU A 33 -3.88 9.42 4.17
CA LEU A 33 -2.49 9.13 4.54
C LEU A 33 -1.84 8.28 3.44
N PRO A 34 -0.50 8.25 3.36
CA PRO A 34 0.21 7.35 2.47
C PRO A 34 -0.35 5.94 2.62
N ARG A 35 -0.89 5.41 1.53
CA ARG A 35 -1.37 4.04 1.51
C ARG A 35 -0.15 3.14 1.61
N SER A 36 -0.20 2.13 2.47
CA SER A 36 0.75 1.04 2.38
C SER A 36 0.58 0.41 1.00
N GLY A 37 1.45 0.76 0.07
CA GLY A 37 1.52 0.12 -1.23
C GLY A 37 1.82 -1.36 -1.07
N ARG A 38 1.80 -2.11 -2.18
CA ARG A 38 2.24 -3.51 -2.15
C ARG A 38 3.70 -3.55 -1.69
N PRO A 39 4.05 -4.22 -0.58
CA PRO A 39 5.44 -4.49 -0.28
C PRO A 39 5.98 -5.36 -1.41
N SER A 40 6.95 -4.87 -2.19
CA SER A 40 7.63 -5.72 -3.17
C SER A 40 8.63 -6.59 -2.43
N THR A 41 8.15 -7.66 -1.81
CA THR A 41 9.02 -8.68 -1.18
C THR A 41 9.91 -9.36 -2.22
N ALA A 42 9.53 -9.31 -3.50
CA ALA A 42 10.29 -9.80 -4.63
C ALA A 42 11.48 -8.89 -5.00
N THR A 43 11.32 -7.56 -4.89
CA THR A 43 12.35 -6.57 -5.25
C THR A 43 13.15 -6.15 -4.01
N ASN A 44 13.97 -7.06 -3.50
CA ASN A 44 14.95 -6.75 -2.46
C ASN A 44 16.38 -6.82 -3.04
N ASP A 45 17.32 -6.09 -2.43
CA ASP A 45 18.69 -5.99 -2.94
C ASP A 45 19.37 -7.35 -3.07
N LYS A 46 19.11 -8.27 -2.13
CA LYS A 46 19.65 -9.65 -2.16
C LYS A 46 19.18 -10.43 -3.40
N ASN A 47 17.91 -10.32 -3.75
CA ASN A 47 17.32 -10.97 -4.92
C ASN A 47 17.86 -10.34 -6.20
N ILE A 48 18.04 -9.02 -6.21
CA ILE A 48 18.62 -8.30 -7.35
C ILE A 48 20.05 -8.79 -7.59
N ASP A 49 20.87 -8.87 -6.55
CA ASP A 49 22.27 -9.30 -6.67
C ASP A 49 22.38 -10.76 -7.10
N LYS A 50 21.55 -11.64 -6.54
CA LYS A 50 21.48 -13.05 -6.98
C LYS A 50 21.09 -13.20 -8.45
N ILE A 51 20.13 -12.41 -8.93
CA ILE A 51 19.74 -12.42 -10.35
C ILE A 51 20.88 -11.89 -11.23
N LYS A 52 21.59 -10.83 -10.81
CA LYS A 52 22.76 -10.31 -11.54
C LYS A 52 23.85 -11.37 -11.69
N GLU A 53 24.17 -12.10 -10.62
CA GLU A 53 25.15 -13.19 -10.66
C GLU A 53 24.76 -14.27 -11.68
N LEU A 54 23.51 -14.76 -11.62
CA LEU A 54 23.00 -15.77 -12.55
C LEU A 54 23.05 -15.32 -14.03
N VAL A 55 22.83 -14.03 -14.29
CA VAL A 55 22.90 -13.45 -15.64
C VAL A 55 24.35 -13.29 -16.12
N LEU A 56 25.27 -12.94 -15.22
CA LEU A 56 26.70 -12.86 -15.53
C LEU A 56 27.30 -14.24 -15.83
N GLU A 57 26.89 -15.27 -15.10
CA GLU A 57 27.30 -16.66 -15.34
C GLU A 57 26.74 -17.20 -16.66
N ASN A 58 25.50 -16.86 -17.01
CA ASN A 58 24.88 -17.26 -18.26
C ASN A 58 23.98 -16.16 -18.84
N ARG A 59 24.52 -15.42 -19.81
CA ARG A 59 23.83 -14.32 -20.48
C ARG A 59 22.60 -14.74 -21.30
N HIS A 60 22.45 -16.02 -21.62
CA HIS A 60 21.31 -16.56 -22.38
C HIS A 60 20.24 -17.22 -21.49
N ILE A 61 20.31 -17.05 -20.16
CA ILE A 61 19.30 -17.59 -19.24
C ILE A 61 17.92 -16.97 -19.50
N SER A 62 16.88 -17.80 -19.53
CA SER A 62 15.51 -17.35 -19.78
C SER A 62 14.85 -16.83 -18.50
N LEU A 63 13.93 -15.87 -18.64
CA LEU A 63 13.18 -15.32 -17.50
C LEU A 63 12.41 -16.40 -16.71
N ARG A 64 11.91 -17.43 -17.39
CA ARG A 64 11.23 -18.56 -16.74
C ARG A 64 12.16 -19.34 -15.79
N LYS A 65 13.46 -19.34 -16.03
CA LYS A 65 14.45 -20.02 -15.19
C LYS A 65 14.95 -19.14 -14.03
N LEU A 66 14.75 -17.82 -14.13
CA LEU A 66 15.09 -16.83 -13.09
C LEU A 66 13.94 -16.58 -12.10
N ALA A 67 12.69 -16.83 -12.52
CA ALA A 67 11.48 -16.70 -11.71
C ALA A 67 11.28 -17.91 -10.80
#